data_AF-A0AA90QM34-F1
#
_entry.id   AF-A0AA90QM34-F1
#
_cell.length_a   1.000
_cell.length_b   1.000
_cell.length_c   1.000
_cell.angle_alpha   90.00
_cell.angle_beta   90.00
_cell.angle_gamma   90.00
#
_symmetry.space_group_name_H-M   'P 1'
#
loop_
_entity.id
_entity.type
_entity.pdbx_description
1 polymer ?
#
loop_
_entity_poly.entity_id
_entity_poly.type
_entity_poly.pdbx_seq_one_letter_code
_entity_poly.pdbx_strand_id
1 'polypeptide(L)'
;MKKSLFDPHTSLLELEIIRVTGGILLLVIIFSIGAIVFNGDFFWKLDYTDFNFAIEAFRVPIGVAALSIPIMAILAANHRSEQSREQMRLTSLQNIFANHYKHVEEFEKYCIRHFDRMLDDDKSTREFYEKSGGVMKFMASESFIHTHVDPQHSRLLYKLIYPYSAAGDFGMSRDFIKSLDSFVSEMIEGFQGFGSENKADWYFSIEKLNQIVIEYSEKNYVNLHRVSGTKNLNINDIEIAIPGGDVMNFVRRVQDVIYALEQVLSFDISYIPSSLVKKVGRANFNELPSWDVDSASDWKSVNVSTFLAATSHV
;
A
#
# COMPACT_ATOMS: atom_id res chain seq x y z
N MET A 1 11.82 -32.32 0.10
CA MET A 1 12.15 -31.43 1.24
C MET A 1 13.19 -32.11 2.11
N LYS A 2 14.30 -31.44 2.47
CA LYS A 2 15.25 -31.98 3.45
C LYS A 2 14.61 -31.90 4.83
N LYS A 3 14.49 -33.02 5.55
CA LYS A 3 14.06 -33.05 6.95
C LYS A 3 15.10 -32.29 7.79
N SER A 4 14.70 -31.24 8.48
CA SER A 4 15.59 -30.54 9.42
C SER A 4 15.94 -31.49 10.56
N LEU A 5 17.21 -31.55 10.97
CA LEU A 5 17.64 -32.33 12.14
C LEU A 5 17.10 -31.75 13.46
N PHE A 6 16.74 -30.46 13.44
CA PHE A 6 16.10 -29.73 14.53
C PHE A 6 14.78 -29.18 14.02
N ASP A 7 13.70 -29.94 14.25
CA ASP A 7 12.36 -29.48 13.93
C ASP A 7 11.80 -28.68 15.12
N PRO A 8 11.49 -27.37 14.95
CA PRO A 8 11.02 -26.52 16.03
C PRO A 8 9.64 -26.95 16.59
N HIS A 9 8.86 -27.74 15.83
CA HIS A 9 7.53 -28.18 16.21
C HIS A 9 7.52 -29.50 16.98
N THR A 10 8.66 -30.18 17.07
CA THR A 10 8.80 -31.43 17.83
C THR A 10 9.37 -31.17 19.21
N SER A 11 8.98 -31.98 20.20
CA SER A 11 9.57 -31.89 21.52
C SER A 11 11.05 -32.33 21.48
N LEU A 12 11.86 -31.80 22.40
CA LEU A 12 13.30 -32.06 22.44
C LEU A 12 13.63 -33.57 22.44
N LEU A 13 12.91 -34.36 23.22
CA LEU A 13 13.15 -35.81 23.35
C LEU A 13 12.64 -36.62 22.15
N GLU A 14 11.82 -36.02 21.29
CA GLU A 14 11.34 -36.63 20.04
C GLU A 14 12.29 -36.42 18.87
N LEU A 15 13.26 -35.50 19.01
CA LEU A 15 14.25 -35.26 17.99
C LEU A 15 15.10 -36.51 17.74
N GLU A 16 15.15 -36.91 16.48
CA GLU A 16 15.93 -38.05 16.01
C GLU A 16 17.41 -37.90 16.38
N ILE A 17 17.98 -36.70 16.23
CA ILE A 17 19.38 -36.43 16.58
C ILE A 17 19.64 -36.66 18.07
N ILE A 18 18.70 -36.29 18.95
CA ILE A 18 18.84 -36.46 20.40
C ILE A 18 18.72 -37.93 20.79
N ARG A 19 17.77 -38.66 20.20
CA ARG A 19 17.61 -40.10 20.44
C ARG A 19 18.82 -40.89 19.94
N VAL A 20 19.35 -40.55 18.77
CA VAL A 20 20.53 -41.20 18.19
C VAL A 20 21.77 -40.89 19.01
N THR A 21 22.04 -39.61 19.33
CA THR A 21 23.21 -39.25 20.16
C THR A 21 23.14 -39.85 21.55
N GLY A 22 21.99 -39.76 22.23
CA GLY A 22 21.78 -40.38 23.54
C GLY A 22 21.93 -41.90 23.50
N GLY A 23 21.37 -42.55 22.47
CA GLY A 23 21.50 -43.98 22.24
C GLY A 23 22.95 -44.42 22.01
N ILE A 24 23.72 -43.68 21.21
CA ILE A 24 25.15 -43.95 20.98
C ILE A 24 25.93 -43.81 22.29
N LEU A 25 25.72 -42.74 23.06
CA LEU A 25 26.40 -42.54 24.35
C LEU A 25 26.07 -43.66 25.34
N LEU A 26 24.80 -44.08 25.40
CA LEU A 26 24.37 -45.20 26.24
C LEU A 26 25.04 -46.51 25.82
N LEU A 27 25.10 -46.80 24.51
CA LEU A 27 25.77 -47.99 23.99
C LEU A 27 27.26 -48.01 24.32
N VAL A 28 27.96 -46.87 24.22
CA VAL A 28 29.38 -46.75 24.60
C VAL A 28 29.58 -47.02 26.09
N ILE A 29 28.69 -46.50 26.95
CA ILE A 29 28.74 -46.76 28.40
C ILE A 29 28.53 -48.24 28.70
N ILE A 30 27.49 -48.86 28.13
CA ILE A 30 27.18 -50.30 28.31
C ILE A 30 28.33 -51.17 27.82
N PHE A 31 28.90 -50.87 26.65
CA PHE A 31 30.03 -51.61 26.09
C PHE A 31 31.27 -51.49 26.99
N SER A 32 31.57 -50.29 27.48
CA SER A 32 32.71 -50.06 28.39
C SER A 32 32.54 -50.83 29.70
N ILE A 33 31.34 -50.80 30.29
CA ILE A 33 31.01 -51.58 31.49
C ILE A 33 31.15 -53.09 31.22
N GLY A 34 30.62 -53.58 30.11
CA GLY A 34 30.73 -54.99 29.72
C GLY A 34 32.19 -55.43 29.58
N ALA A 35 33.02 -54.64 28.88
CA ALA A 35 34.43 -54.92 28.71
C ALA A 35 35.18 -54.98 30.06
N ILE A 36 34.88 -54.07 30.99
CA ILE A 36 35.44 -54.08 32.34
C ILE A 36 35.03 -55.36 33.08
N VAL A 37 33.73 -55.70 33.09
CA VAL A 37 33.18 -56.86 33.82
C VAL A 37 33.71 -58.19 33.28
N PHE A 38 33.82 -58.36 31.96
CA PHE A 38 34.25 -59.63 31.36
C PHE A 38 35.75 -59.88 31.46
N ASN A 39 36.58 -58.84 31.62
CA ASN A 39 38.03 -58.97 31.68
C ASN A 39 38.61 -58.74 33.09
N GLY A 40 37.80 -58.34 34.06
CA GLY A 40 38.24 -58.04 35.42
C GLY A 40 37.89 -59.13 36.43
N ASP A 41 38.80 -59.39 37.37
CA ASP A 41 38.56 -60.27 38.51
C ASP A 41 37.93 -59.47 39.67
N PHE A 42 36.60 -59.41 39.70
CA PHE A 42 35.88 -58.67 40.74
C PHE A 42 35.59 -59.54 41.97
N PHE A 43 36.27 -59.24 43.08
CA PHE A 43 35.91 -59.74 44.41
C PHE A 43 35.29 -58.59 45.20
N TRP A 44 34.01 -58.69 45.52
CA TRP A 44 33.31 -57.64 46.27
C TRP A 44 33.52 -57.79 47.77
N LYS A 45 34.28 -56.87 48.39
CA LYS A 45 34.24 -56.60 49.82
C LYS A 45 33.76 -55.16 50.01
N LEU A 46 32.94 -54.94 51.04
CA LEU A 46 32.42 -53.62 51.39
C LEU A 46 33.46 -52.86 52.23
N ASP A 47 34.64 -52.63 51.67
CA ASP A 47 35.69 -51.80 52.27
C ASP A 47 36.08 -50.63 51.37
N TYR A 48 36.87 -49.70 51.91
CA TYR A 48 37.27 -48.49 51.19
C TYR A 48 38.23 -48.79 50.01
N THR A 49 38.92 -49.92 50.04
CA THR A 49 39.88 -50.32 48.99
C THR A 49 39.14 -50.73 47.73
N ASP A 50 38.10 -51.55 47.88
CA ASP A 50 37.28 -52.02 46.76
C ASP A 50 36.41 -50.89 46.18
N PHE A 51 35.97 -49.94 47.01
CA PHE A 51 35.29 -48.73 46.52
C PHE A 51 36.21 -47.88 45.62
N ASN A 52 37.46 -47.64 46.05
CA ASN A 52 38.43 -46.90 45.25
C ASN A 52 38.79 -47.66 43.97
N PHE A 53 38.92 -48.98 44.05
CA PHE A 53 39.12 -49.82 42.86
C PHE A 53 37.95 -49.71 41.90
N ALA A 54 36.70 -49.71 42.37
CA ALA A 54 35.52 -49.52 41.53
C ALA A 54 35.54 -48.15 40.83
N ILE A 55 35.87 -47.06 41.54
CA ILE A 55 35.99 -45.73 40.91
C ILE A 55 37.06 -45.74 39.81
N GLU A 56 38.22 -46.34 40.06
CA GLU A 56 39.31 -46.38 39.07
C GLU A 56 38.93 -47.27 37.87
N ALA A 57 38.34 -48.44 38.13
CA ALA A 57 37.88 -49.36 37.10
C ALA A 57 36.78 -48.76 36.22
N PHE A 58 35.82 -48.05 36.82
CA PHE A 58 34.68 -47.42 36.11
C PHE A 58 34.94 -45.97 35.68
N ARG A 59 36.19 -45.49 35.75
CA ARG A 59 36.54 -44.11 35.39
C ARG A 59 36.14 -43.72 33.97
N VAL A 60 36.28 -44.64 33.01
CA VAL A 60 35.90 -44.43 31.60
C VAL A 60 34.38 -44.25 31.44
N PRO A 61 33.51 -45.21 31.82
CA PRO A 61 32.07 -45.04 31.68
C PRO A 61 31.52 -43.86 32.49
N ILE A 62 32.09 -43.57 33.67
CA ILE A 62 31.76 -42.35 34.44
C ILE A 62 32.12 -41.09 33.65
N GLY A 63 33.30 -41.04 33.02
CA GLY A 63 33.72 -39.92 32.18
C GLY A 63 32.82 -39.71 30.97
N VAL A 64 32.42 -40.79 30.28
CA VAL A 64 31.47 -40.71 29.14
C VAL A 64 30.09 -40.25 29.60
N ALA A 65 29.60 -40.78 30.73
CA ALA A 65 28.35 -40.32 31.34
C ALA A 65 28.40 -38.84 31.70
N ALA A 66 29.52 -38.35 32.25
CA ALA A 66 29.71 -36.93 32.54
C ALA A 66 29.71 -36.06 31.26
N LEU A 67 30.34 -36.53 30.18
CA LEU A 67 30.35 -35.83 28.88
C LEU A 67 28.98 -35.80 28.19
N SER A 68 28.07 -36.72 28.53
CA SER A 68 26.71 -36.68 27.98
C SER A 68 25.96 -35.39 28.37
N ILE A 69 26.23 -34.83 29.56
CA ILE A 69 25.59 -33.63 30.06
C ILE A 69 25.84 -32.42 29.15
N PRO A 70 27.10 -31.99 28.90
CA PRO A 70 27.36 -30.84 28.02
C PRO A 70 26.94 -31.10 26.57
N ILE A 71 27.04 -32.32 26.06
CA ILE A 71 26.57 -32.66 24.70
C ILE A 71 25.06 -32.43 24.58
N MET A 72 24.29 -32.98 25.52
CA MET A 72 22.83 -32.82 25.54
C MET A 72 22.42 -31.37 25.78
N ALA A 73 23.18 -30.64 26.61
CA ALA A 73 22.96 -29.21 26.82
C ALA A 73 23.15 -28.39 25.54
N ILE A 74 24.18 -28.67 24.74
CA ILE A 74 24.42 -28.00 23.45
C ILE A 74 23.29 -28.32 22.45
N LEU A 75 22.88 -29.58 22.34
CA LEU A 75 21.76 -29.97 21.47
C LEU A 75 20.45 -29.29 21.88
N ALA A 76 20.18 -29.20 23.18
CA ALA A 76 19.03 -28.50 23.73
C ALA A 76 19.06 -26.99 23.48
N ALA A 77 20.23 -26.37 23.64
CA ALA A 77 20.42 -24.96 23.33
C ALA A 77 20.17 -24.67 21.83
N ASN A 78 20.66 -25.54 20.95
CA ASN A 78 20.42 -25.41 19.51
C ASN A 78 18.94 -25.57 19.15
N HIS A 79 18.24 -26.55 19.73
CA HIS A 79 16.80 -26.73 19.52
C HIS A 79 16.00 -25.49 19.96
N ARG A 80 16.31 -24.91 21.12
CA ARG A 80 15.69 -23.65 21.59
C ARG A 80 15.96 -22.48 20.66
N SER A 81 17.16 -22.40 20.07
CA SER A 81 17.49 -21.38 19.07
C SER A 81 16.60 -21.50 17.83
N GLU A 82 16.41 -22.73 17.33
CA GLU A 82 15.53 -23.00 16.19
C GLU A 82 14.05 -22.70 16.50
N GLN A 83 13.57 -23.06 17.69
CA GLN A 83 12.22 -22.69 18.15
C GLN A 83 12.04 -21.17 18.21
N SER A 84 13.01 -20.45 18.77
CA SER A 84 12.96 -18.99 18.87
C SER A 84 12.94 -18.34 17.49
N ARG A 85 13.76 -18.85 16.55
CA ARG A 85 13.79 -18.39 15.16
C ARG A 85 12.44 -18.57 14.47
N GLU A 86 11.82 -19.74 14.64
CA GLU A 86 10.50 -20.01 14.06
C GLU A 86 9.41 -19.14 14.69
N GLN A 87 9.44 -18.97 16.02
CA GLN A 87 8.52 -18.08 16.71
C GLN A 87 8.65 -16.62 16.24
N MET A 88 9.88 -16.13 16.06
CA MET A 88 10.13 -14.80 15.47
C MET A 88 9.57 -14.70 14.05
N ARG A 89 9.75 -15.75 13.24
CA ARG A 89 9.20 -15.81 11.88
C ARG A 89 7.67 -15.72 11.88
N LEU A 90 7.00 -16.51 12.71
CA LEU A 90 5.54 -16.51 12.84
C LEU A 90 5.02 -15.16 13.36
N THR A 91 5.69 -14.59 14.35
CA THR A 91 5.36 -13.27 14.91
C THR A 91 5.52 -12.17 13.85
N SER A 92 6.59 -12.22 13.05
CA SER A 92 6.81 -11.30 11.93
C SER A 92 5.70 -11.40 10.89
N LEU A 93 5.29 -12.61 10.50
CA LEU A 93 4.18 -12.82 9.57
C LEU A 93 2.85 -12.30 10.13
N GLN A 94 2.57 -12.53 11.41
CA GLN A 94 1.38 -12.00 12.08
C GLN A 94 1.40 -10.46 12.11
N ASN A 95 2.56 -9.86 12.38
CA ASN A 95 2.72 -8.40 12.35
C ASN A 95 2.50 -7.83 10.95
N ILE A 96 3.06 -8.46 9.90
CA ILE A 96 2.85 -8.04 8.51
C ILE A 96 1.36 -8.10 8.16
N PHE A 97 0.69 -9.20 8.51
CA PHE A 97 -0.75 -9.37 8.29
C PHE A 97 -1.56 -8.29 9.02
N ALA A 98 -1.33 -8.11 10.33
CA ALA A 98 -2.06 -7.12 11.13
C ALA A 98 -1.83 -5.68 10.61
N ASN A 99 -0.60 -5.34 10.26
CA ASN A 99 -0.25 -4.04 9.70
C ASN A 99 -0.93 -3.82 8.34
N HIS A 100 -0.97 -4.84 7.47
CA HIS A 100 -1.66 -4.74 6.18
C HIS A 100 -3.13 -4.36 6.32
N TYR A 101 -3.89 -5.10 7.15
CA TYR A 101 -5.32 -4.80 7.34
C TYR A 101 -5.55 -3.46 8.02
N LYS A 102 -4.71 -3.09 9.01
CA LYS A 102 -4.80 -1.80 9.67
C LYS A 102 -4.54 -0.65 8.69
N HIS A 103 -3.56 -0.77 7.81
CA HIS A 103 -3.25 0.26 6.82
C HIS A 103 -4.39 0.42 5.79
N VAL A 104 -4.97 -0.69 5.31
CA VAL A 104 -6.17 -0.67 4.45
C VAL A 104 -7.34 0.02 5.16
N GLU A 105 -7.60 -0.33 6.42
CA GLU A 105 -8.70 0.24 7.22
C GLU A 105 -8.52 1.75 7.44
N GLU A 106 -7.30 2.19 7.80
CA GLU A 106 -7.02 3.62 8.00
C GLU A 106 -7.07 4.41 6.69
N PHE A 107 -6.66 3.81 5.57
CA PHE A 107 -6.83 4.40 4.25
C PHE A 107 -8.31 4.57 3.88
N GLU A 108 -9.13 3.54 4.08
CA GLU A 108 -10.58 3.59 3.82
C GLU A 108 -11.26 4.67 4.67
N LYS A 109 -10.95 4.73 5.97
CA LYS A 109 -11.42 5.80 6.87
C LYS A 109 -10.94 7.17 6.42
N TYR A 110 -9.70 7.27 5.92
CA TYR A 110 -9.15 8.52 5.41
C TYR A 110 -9.94 9.02 4.19
N CYS A 111 -10.19 8.15 3.20
CA CYS A 111 -11.00 8.47 2.03
C CYS A 111 -12.43 8.91 2.42
N ILE A 112 -13.08 8.18 3.33
CA ILE A 112 -14.42 8.52 3.82
C ILE A 112 -14.44 9.89 4.52
N ARG A 113 -13.51 10.14 5.46
CA ARG A 113 -13.43 11.44 6.14
C ARG A 113 -13.12 12.60 5.19
N HIS A 114 -12.38 12.33 4.12
CA HIS A 114 -12.12 13.34 3.10
C HIS A 114 -13.39 13.63 2.30
N PHE A 115 -14.07 12.58 1.84
CA PHE A 115 -15.35 12.69 1.14
C PHE A 115 -16.44 13.38 1.99
N ASP A 116 -16.61 13.01 3.26
CA ASP A 116 -17.59 13.61 4.16
C ASP A 116 -17.34 15.11 4.37
N ARG A 117 -16.07 15.52 4.51
CA ARG A 117 -15.71 16.94 4.60
C ARG A 117 -16.10 17.71 3.34
N MET A 118 -15.85 17.12 2.16
CA MET A 118 -16.28 17.72 0.90
C MET A 118 -17.80 17.85 0.83
N LEU A 119 -18.55 16.86 1.30
CA LEU A 119 -20.02 16.91 1.35
C LEU A 119 -20.57 17.93 2.36
N ASP A 120 -19.90 18.13 3.49
CA ASP A 120 -20.37 19.08 4.50
C ASP A 120 -20.06 20.53 4.09
N ASP A 121 -18.92 20.77 3.44
CA ASP A 121 -18.60 22.06 2.81
C ASP A 121 -19.67 22.40 1.75
N ASP A 122 -20.09 21.42 0.96
CA ASP A 122 -21.15 21.52 -0.04
C ASP A 122 -22.52 21.89 0.59
N LYS A 123 -22.95 21.17 1.62
CA LYS A 123 -24.21 21.43 2.34
C LYS A 123 -24.22 22.82 2.97
N SER A 124 -23.14 23.21 3.65
CA SER A 124 -23.05 24.51 4.30
C SER A 124 -23.20 25.65 3.29
N THR A 125 -22.60 25.47 2.12
CA THR A 125 -22.66 26.41 1.01
C THR A 125 -24.08 26.45 0.40
N ARG A 126 -24.71 25.29 0.20
CA ARG A 126 -26.09 25.20 -0.27
C ARG A 126 -27.08 25.84 0.71
N GLU A 127 -26.97 25.59 2.01
CA GLU A 127 -27.80 26.22 3.02
C GLU A 127 -27.67 27.75 3.03
N PHE A 128 -26.44 28.26 2.86
CA PHE A 128 -26.18 29.68 2.75
C PHE A 128 -26.92 30.28 1.54
N TYR A 129 -26.82 29.67 0.37
CA TYR A 129 -27.50 30.14 -0.83
C TYR A 129 -29.02 30.01 -0.79
N GLU A 130 -29.55 28.92 -0.22
CA GLU A 130 -30.99 28.73 -0.03
C GLU A 130 -31.59 29.81 0.89
N LYS A 131 -30.87 30.22 1.92
CA LYS A 131 -31.27 31.30 2.85
C LYS A 131 -31.13 32.70 2.24
N SER A 132 -30.31 32.87 1.20
CA SER A 132 -29.98 34.18 0.62
C SER A 132 -31.05 34.74 -0.35
N GLY A 133 -31.97 33.91 -0.85
CA GLY A 133 -33.05 34.32 -1.76
C GLY A 133 -32.60 34.82 -3.16
N GLY A 134 -33.53 34.89 -4.12
CA GLY A 134 -33.28 35.46 -5.46
C GLY A 134 -32.26 34.71 -6.32
N VAL A 135 -31.41 35.45 -7.05
CA VAL A 135 -30.39 34.97 -8.02
C VAL A 135 -29.38 33.99 -7.38
N MET A 136 -29.10 34.13 -6.09
CA MET A 136 -28.21 33.23 -5.34
C MET A 136 -28.73 31.79 -5.24
N LYS A 137 -30.05 31.58 -5.28
CA LYS A 137 -30.64 30.23 -5.28
C LYS A 137 -30.41 29.49 -6.60
N PHE A 138 -30.31 30.23 -7.71
CA PHE A 138 -29.98 29.69 -9.04
C PHE A 138 -28.51 29.26 -9.12
N MET A 139 -27.62 30.01 -8.48
CA MET A 139 -26.19 29.65 -8.39
C MET A 139 -25.95 28.35 -7.61
N ALA A 140 -26.76 28.04 -6.60
CA ALA A 140 -26.65 26.80 -5.82
C ALA A 140 -27.09 25.53 -6.57
N SER A 141 -27.94 25.64 -7.59
CA SER A 141 -28.38 24.48 -8.37
C SER A 141 -27.39 24.03 -9.44
N GLU A 142 -26.34 24.81 -9.73
CA GLU A 142 -25.38 24.52 -10.81
C GLU A 142 -23.97 24.12 -10.32
N SER A 143 -23.65 24.25 -9.02
CA SER A 143 -22.23 24.39 -8.60
C SER A 143 -21.68 23.30 -7.68
N PHE A 144 -22.46 22.29 -7.29
CA PHE A 144 -22.17 21.59 -6.05
C PHE A 144 -22.14 20.08 -6.18
N ILE A 145 -21.24 19.54 -7.01
CA ILE A 145 -20.81 18.15 -6.84
C ILE A 145 -19.34 17.96 -7.27
N HIS A 146 -18.48 17.66 -6.30
CA HIS A 146 -17.04 17.51 -6.49
C HIS A 146 -16.63 16.10 -6.95
N THR A 147 -15.59 16.02 -7.76
CA THR A 147 -14.88 14.78 -8.07
C THR A 147 -14.28 14.19 -6.79
N HIS A 148 -14.52 12.90 -6.54
CA HIS A 148 -14.04 12.21 -5.34
C HIS A 148 -13.69 10.76 -5.65
N VAL A 149 -12.90 10.14 -4.78
CA VAL A 149 -12.70 8.69 -4.82
C VAL A 149 -13.92 8.00 -4.25
N ASP A 150 -14.43 7.01 -4.97
CA ASP A 150 -15.57 6.22 -4.51
C ASP A 150 -15.22 5.45 -3.23
N PRO A 151 -15.92 5.67 -2.10
CA PRO A 151 -15.69 4.90 -0.89
C PRO A 151 -15.79 3.37 -1.11
N GLN A 152 -16.68 2.93 -2.00
CA GLN A 152 -16.89 1.51 -2.32
C GLN A 152 -15.68 0.90 -3.07
N HIS A 153 -14.94 1.72 -3.81
CA HIS A 153 -13.79 1.29 -4.59
C HIS A 153 -12.44 1.72 -3.96
N SER A 154 -12.46 2.36 -2.79
CA SER A 154 -11.27 2.78 -2.05
C SER A 154 -10.24 1.65 -1.87
N ARG A 155 -10.69 0.42 -1.61
CA ARG A 155 -9.80 -0.76 -1.50
C ARG A 155 -9.14 -1.17 -2.82
N LEU A 156 -9.79 -0.93 -3.96
CA LEU A 156 -9.19 -1.21 -5.27
C LEU A 156 -8.16 -0.14 -5.59
N LEU A 157 -8.47 1.13 -5.36
CA LEU A 157 -7.50 2.22 -5.46
C LEU A 157 -6.31 1.99 -4.53
N TYR A 158 -6.55 1.56 -3.28
CA TYR A 158 -5.49 1.19 -2.34
C TYR A 158 -4.54 0.14 -2.92
N LYS A 159 -5.05 -0.89 -3.62
CA LYS A 159 -4.21 -1.93 -4.25
C LYS A 159 -3.37 -1.38 -5.41
N LEU A 160 -3.87 -0.36 -6.12
CA LEU A 160 -3.11 0.32 -7.17
C LEU A 160 -1.98 1.17 -6.57
N ILE A 161 -2.27 1.88 -5.47
CA ILE A 161 -1.32 2.74 -4.78
C ILE A 161 -0.27 1.91 -4.01
N TYR A 162 -0.67 0.86 -3.29
CA TYR A 162 0.18 0.04 -2.42
C TYR A 162 0.18 -1.45 -2.78
N PRO A 163 0.67 -1.83 -3.96
CA PRO A 163 0.55 -3.20 -4.49
C PRO A 163 1.27 -4.25 -3.64
N TYR A 164 2.32 -3.86 -2.89
CA TYR A 164 3.15 -4.77 -2.09
C TYR A 164 2.84 -4.73 -0.58
N SER A 165 1.78 -4.05 -0.16
CA SER A 165 1.45 -3.91 1.26
C SER A 165 1.15 -5.22 1.97
N ALA A 166 0.66 -6.24 1.24
CA ALA A 166 0.46 -7.58 1.80
C ALA A 166 1.78 -8.29 2.17
N ALA A 167 2.90 -7.85 1.59
CA ALA A 167 4.25 -8.31 1.93
C ALA A 167 4.93 -7.43 3.01
N GLY A 168 4.22 -6.41 3.53
CA GLY A 168 4.74 -5.46 4.51
C GLY A 168 5.44 -4.24 3.92
N ASP A 169 5.43 -4.08 2.59
CA ASP A 169 5.92 -2.88 1.92
C ASP A 169 4.77 -1.90 1.67
N PHE A 170 4.72 -0.86 2.49
CA PHE A 170 3.69 0.20 2.43
C PHE A 170 4.13 1.38 1.56
N GLY A 171 5.19 1.24 0.76
CA GLY A 171 5.60 2.25 -0.20
C GLY A 171 4.61 2.38 -1.35
N MET A 172 4.37 3.61 -1.80
CA MET A 172 3.56 3.86 -2.99
C MET A 172 4.21 3.28 -4.25
N SER A 173 3.36 2.80 -5.16
CA SER A 173 3.73 2.30 -6.47
C SER A 173 4.33 3.41 -7.32
N ARG A 174 5.59 3.21 -7.73
CA ARG A 174 6.25 4.09 -8.71
C ARG A 174 5.49 4.13 -10.03
N ASP A 175 4.84 3.03 -10.40
CA ASP A 175 4.07 2.95 -11.64
C ASP A 175 2.78 3.76 -11.54
N PHE A 176 2.16 3.81 -10.34
CA PHE A 176 1.01 4.69 -10.09
C PHE A 176 1.40 6.17 -10.23
N ILE A 177 2.51 6.58 -9.59
CA ILE A 177 3.01 7.96 -9.67
C ILE A 177 3.35 8.34 -11.12
N LYS A 178 4.06 7.47 -11.85
CA LYS A 178 4.32 7.68 -13.28
C LYS A 178 3.04 7.79 -14.11
N SER A 179 2.03 6.98 -13.79
CA SER A 179 0.74 7.04 -14.48
C SER A 179 0.03 8.36 -14.22
N LEU A 180 0.14 8.94 -13.01
CA LEU A 180 -0.37 10.27 -12.69
C LEU A 180 0.39 11.37 -13.45
N ASP A 181 1.72 11.29 -13.52
CA ASP A 181 2.53 12.23 -14.30
C ASP A 181 2.22 12.16 -15.80
N SER A 182 1.98 10.95 -16.34
CA SER A 182 1.55 10.75 -17.73
C SER A 182 0.19 11.41 -17.97
N PHE A 183 -0.79 11.13 -17.10
CA PHE A 183 -2.11 11.76 -17.15
C PHE A 183 -2.00 13.30 -17.16
N VAL A 184 -1.22 13.87 -16.23
CA VAL A 184 -1.03 15.33 -16.18
C VAL A 184 -0.37 15.88 -17.44
N SER A 185 0.60 15.15 -18.01
CA SER A 185 1.28 15.55 -19.24
C SER A 185 0.34 15.50 -20.46
N GLU A 186 -0.43 14.43 -20.60
CA GLU A 186 -1.41 14.24 -21.68
C GLU A 186 -2.52 15.31 -21.63
N MET A 187 -2.92 15.74 -20.43
CA MET A 187 -3.84 16.87 -20.25
C MET A 187 -3.23 18.19 -20.69
N ILE A 188 -1.97 18.47 -20.32
CA ILE A 188 -1.26 19.68 -20.78
C ILE A 188 -1.21 19.73 -22.32
N GLU A 189 -0.96 18.58 -22.96
CA GLU A 189 -1.06 18.47 -24.42
C GLU A 189 -2.48 18.68 -24.93
N GLY A 190 -3.47 18.08 -24.26
CA GLY A 190 -4.89 18.24 -24.56
C GLY A 190 -5.34 19.70 -24.52
N PHE A 191 -4.74 20.52 -23.65
CA PHE A 191 -5.05 21.95 -23.57
C PHE A 191 -4.48 22.78 -24.73
N GLN A 192 -3.54 22.29 -25.53
CA GLN A 192 -2.87 23.10 -26.56
C GLN A 192 -3.82 23.64 -27.65
N GLY A 193 -4.89 22.92 -27.99
CA GLY A 193 -5.87 23.38 -28.97
C GLY A 193 -6.67 24.60 -28.52
N PHE A 194 -6.77 24.87 -27.21
CA PHE A 194 -7.37 26.11 -26.69
C PHE A 194 -6.53 27.36 -26.96
N GLY A 195 -5.26 27.20 -27.37
CA GLY A 195 -4.42 28.30 -27.86
C GLY A 195 -4.71 28.71 -29.30
N SER A 196 -5.53 27.95 -30.03
CA SER A 196 -5.86 28.23 -31.43
C SER A 196 -7.07 29.16 -31.55
N GLU A 197 -7.10 29.96 -32.63
CA GLU A 197 -8.30 30.70 -33.05
C GLU A 197 -9.28 29.81 -33.85
N ASN A 198 -8.85 28.59 -34.23
CA ASN A 198 -9.66 27.65 -34.99
C ASN A 198 -10.54 26.79 -34.06
N LYS A 199 -11.86 26.87 -34.26
CA LYS A 199 -12.86 26.09 -33.52
C LYS A 199 -12.65 24.57 -33.59
N ALA A 200 -12.12 24.07 -34.71
CA ALA A 200 -11.87 22.64 -34.87
C ALA A 200 -10.81 22.12 -33.88
N ASP A 201 -9.78 22.93 -33.61
CA ASP A 201 -8.70 22.57 -32.68
C ASP A 201 -9.23 22.50 -31.24
N TRP A 202 -10.21 23.34 -30.89
CA TRP A 202 -10.87 23.28 -29.59
C TRP A 202 -11.73 22.04 -29.42
N TYR A 203 -12.53 21.69 -30.44
CA TYR A 203 -13.33 20.47 -30.39
C TYR A 203 -12.44 19.23 -30.24
N PHE A 204 -11.33 19.19 -30.96
CA PHE A 204 -10.31 18.17 -30.77
C PHE A 204 -9.75 18.15 -29.33
N SER A 205 -9.45 19.32 -28.76
CA SER A 205 -9.00 19.44 -27.36
C SER A 205 -10.04 18.95 -26.34
N ILE A 206 -11.31 19.31 -26.51
CA ILE A 206 -12.40 18.87 -25.63
C ILE A 206 -12.58 17.36 -25.71
N GLU A 207 -12.63 16.80 -26.92
CA GLU A 207 -12.73 15.37 -27.17
C GLU A 207 -11.57 14.61 -26.51
N LYS A 208 -10.32 15.03 -26.79
CA LYS A 208 -9.11 14.42 -26.23
C LYS A 208 -9.11 14.48 -24.70
N LEU A 209 -9.40 15.63 -24.11
CA LEU A 209 -9.44 15.78 -22.64
C LEU A 209 -10.54 14.93 -22.00
N ASN A 210 -11.71 14.84 -22.64
CA ASN A 210 -12.83 14.06 -22.12
C ASN A 210 -12.47 12.57 -22.10
N GLN A 211 -11.85 12.08 -23.17
CA GLN A 211 -11.35 10.72 -23.25
C GLN A 211 -10.30 10.44 -22.15
N ILE A 212 -9.26 11.27 -22.04
CA ILE A 212 -8.19 11.12 -21.04
C ILE A 212 -8.77 11.07 -19.62
N VAL A 213 -9.71 11.97 -19.33
CA VAL A 213 -10.32 12.09 -17.99
C VAL A 213 -11.20 10.90 -17.68
N ILE A 214 -12.04 10.44 -18.61
CA ILE A 214 -12.88 9.25 -18.39
C ILE A 214 -12.01 8.02 -18.19
N GLU A 215 -11.09 7.74 -19.11
CA GLU A 215 -10.21 6.57 -19.06
C GLU A 215 -9.40 6.53 -17.76
N TYR A 216 -8.81 7.67 -17.38
CA TYR A 216 -8.00 7.75 -16.18
C TYR A 216 -8.84 7.66 -14.90
N SER A 217 -10.03 8.27 -14.88
CA SER A 217 -10.91 8.21 -13.72
C SER A 217 -11.46 6.81 -13.48
N GLU A 218 -11.90 6.12 -14.53
CA GLU A 218 -12.36 4.73 -14.45
C GLU A 218 -11.25 3.79 -13.97
N LYS A 219 -10.04 3.93 -14.55
CA LYS A 219 -8.88 3.12 -14.16
C LYS A 219 -8.48 3.31 -12.70
N ASN A 220 -8.68 4.51 -12.14
CA ASN A 220 -8.27 4.86 -10.78
C ASN A 220 -9.44 5.02 -9.81
N TYR A 221 -10.64 4.53 -10.18
CA TYR A 221 -11.83 4.55 -9.32
C TYR A 221 -12.19 5.94 -8.77
N VAL A 222 -11.96 6.96 -9.59
CA VAL A 222 -12.35 8.34 -9.31
C VAL A 222 -13.72 8.55 -9.91
N ASN A 223 -14.71 8.87 -9.06
CA ASN A 223 -16.05 9.15 -9.53
C ASN A 223 -16.12 10.58 -10.07
N LEU A 224 -16.34 10.68 -11.38
CA LEU A 224 -16.66 11.94 -12.02
C LEU A 224 -18.15 12.20 -11.83
N HIS A 225 -18.51 13.13 -10.95
CA HIS A 225 -19.90 13.41 -10.73
C HIS A 225 -20.53 14.17 -11.91
N ARG A 226 -21.80 13.89 -12.19
CA ARG A 226 -22.57 14.64 -13.18
C ARG A 226 -23.02 15.96 -12.58
N VAL A 227 -22.42 17.05 -13.04
CA VAL A 227 -22.90 18.39 -12.71
C VAL A 227 -24.31 18.55 -13.31
N SER A 228 -25.22 19.17 -12.57
CA SER A 228 -26.54 19.57 -13.08
C SER A 228 -26.40 20.64 -14.18
N GLY A 229 -27.35 20.69 -15.11
CA GLY A 229 -27.33 21.70 -16.18
C GLY A 229 -26.28 21.45 -17.27
N THR A 230 -25.88 20.19 -17.52
CA THR A 230 -24.98 19.86 -18.64
C THR A 230 -25.63 20.19 -19.98
N LYS A 231 -24.91 20.90 -20.84
CA LYS A 231 -25.22 20.96 -22.27
C LYS A 231 -24.42 19.89 -23.00
N ASN A 232 -25.06 19.21 -23.93
CA ASN A 232 -24.41 18.17 -24.72
C ASN A 232 -23.82 18.79 -25.98
N LEU A 233 -22.51 18.67 -26.13
CA LEU A 233 -21.77 19.10 -27.31
C LEU A 233 -21.49 17.86 -28.16
N ASN A 234 -22.04 17.83 -29.38
CA ASN A 234 -21.79 16.75 -30.33
C ASN A 234 -20.53 17.08 -31.16
N ILE A 235 -19.47 16.30 -30.96
CA ILE A 235 -18.21 16.37 -31.71
C ILE A 235 -17.98 15.00 -32.33
N ASN A 236 -17.90 14.92 -33.66
CA ASN A 236 -17.60 13.67 -34.38
C ASN A 236 -18.52 12.48 -33.99
N ASP A 237 -19.83 12.74 -33.83
CA ASP A 237 -20.84 11.76 -33.38
C ASP A 237 -20.69 11.29 -31.92
N ILE A 238 -19.81 11.93 -31.14
CA ILE A 238 -19.64 11.70 -29.71
C ILE A 238 -20.35 12.82 -28.95
N GLU A 239 -21.27 12.44 -28.07
CA GLU A 239 -21.98 13.37 -27.20
C GLU A 239 -21.16 13.63 -25.92
N ILE A 240 -20.60 14.83 -25.78
CA ILE A 240 -19.80 15.23 -24.62
C ILE A 240 -20.63 16.16 -23.74
N ALA A 241 -20.85 15.76 -22.48
CA ALA A 241 -21.55 16.57 -21.51
C ALA A 241 -20.63 17.67 -20.95
N ILE A 242 -20.95 18.93 -21.28
CA ILE A 242 -20.24 20.12 -20.80
C ILE A 242 -21.01 20.73 -19.62
N PRO A 243 -20.43 20.71 -18.39
CA PRO A 243 -21.08 21.25 -17.20
C PRO A 243 -21.49 22.72 -17.33
N GLY A 244 -22.78 23.03 -17.18
CA GLY A 244 -23.32 24.39 -17.36
C GLY A 244 -23.21 24.94 -18.79
N GLY A 245 -22.79 24.12 -19.76
CA GLY A 245 -22.45 24.58 -21.11
C GLY A 245 -21.20 25.43 -21.20
N ASP A 246 -20.41 25.54 -20.13
CA ASP A 246 -19.17 26.31 -20.11
C ASP A 246 -17.94 25.38 -20.16
N VAL A 247 -17.10 25.54 -21.18
CA VAL A 247 -15.86 24.76 -21.34
C VAL A 247 -14.93 24.97 -20.14
N MET A 248 -14.97 26.10 -19.45
CA MET A 248 -14.18 26.30 -18.23
C MET A 248 -14.58 25.36 -17.10
N ASN A 249 -15.87 25.07 -16.93
CA ASN A 249 -16.31 24.09 -15.94
C ASN A 249 -15.83 22.67 -16.31
N PHE A 250 -15.73 22.37 -17.61
CA PHE A 250 -15.12 21.13 -18.09
C PHE A 250 -13.62 21.07 -17.75
N VAL A 251 -12.86 22.15 -17.97
CA VAL A 251 -11.44 22.22 -17.57
C VAL A 251 -11.28 22.05 -16.05
N ARG A 252 -12.16 22.67 -15.25
CA ARG A 252 -12.16 22.53 -13.79
C ARG A 252 -12.36 21.08 -13.35
N ARG A 253 -13.28 20.35 -14.00
CA ARG A 253 -13.50 18.92 -13.73
C ARG A 253 -12.23 18.09 -13.89
N VAL A 254 -11.38 18.43 -14.86
CA VAL A 254 -10.06 17.78 -15.06
C VAL A 254 -9.13 18.05 -13.87
N GLN A 255 -9.07 19.30 -13.41
CA GLN A 255 -8.31 19.68 -12.22
C GLN A 255 -8.83 18.97 -10.97
N ASP A 256 -10.14 18.83 -10.82
CA ASP A 256 -10.76 18.17 -9.68
C ASP A 256 -10.33 16.69 -9.55
N VAL A 257 -10.07 16.00 -10.66
CA VAL A 257 -9.51 14.63 -10.65
C VAL A 257 -8.10 14.62 -10.05
N ILE A 258 -7.24 15.54 -10.48
CA ILE A 258 -5.88 15.66 -9.94
C ILE A 258 -5.94 15.98 -8.46
N TYR A 259 -6.78 16.94 -8.07
CA TYR A 259 -6.94 17.36 -6.70
C TYR A 259 -7.42 16.20 -5.82
N ALA A 260 -8.46 15.48 -6.24
CA ALA A 260 -8.98 14.31 -5.52
C ALA A 260 -7.88 13.24 -5.32
N LEU A 261 -7.07 12.97 -6.34
CA LEU A 261 -5.96 12.02 -6.23
C LEU A 261 -4.81 12.53 -5.37
N GLU A 262 -4.45 13.81 -5.45
CA GLU A 262 -3.43 14.41 -4.58
C GLU A 262 -3.84 14.31 -3.12
N GLN A 263 -5.12 14.58 -2.81
CA GLN A 263 -5.67 14.43 -1.47
C GLN A 263 -5.59 12.98 -0.98
N VAL A 264 -5.97 12.00 -1.80
CA VAL A 264 -5.86 10.59 -1.42
C VAL A 264 -4.40 10.15 -1.25
N LEU A 265 -3.50 10.59 -2.12
CA LEU A 265 -2.07 10.29 -2.03
C LEU A 265 -1.42 10.93 -0.79
N SER A 266 -1.97 12.05 -0.30
CA SER A 266 -1.51 12.69 0.94
C SER A 266 -1.78 11.88 2.21
N PHE A 267 -2.50 10.75 2.10
CA PHE A 267 -2.52 9.74 3.16
C PHE A 267 -1.10 9.25 3.52
N ASP A 268 -0.21 9.14 2.53
CA ASP A 268 1.20 8.86 2.75
C ASP A 268 1.97 10.16 3.01
N ILE A 269 2.50 10.30 4.22
CA ILE A 269 3.31 11.47 4.61
C ILE A 269 4.60 11.62 3.78
N SER A 270 5.05 10.56 3.11
CA SER A 270 6.22 10.58 2.23
C SER A 270 5.88 11.01 0.79
N TYR A 271 4.59 11.17 0.47
CA TYR A 271 4.17 11.64 -0.84
C TYR A 271 4.61 13.08 -1.09
N ILE A 272 5.35 13.25 -2.18
CA ILE A 272 5.73 14.56 -2.71
C ILE A 272 5.20 14.62 -4.14
N PRO A 273 4.19 15.47 -4.43
CA PRO A 273 3.68 15.59 -5.79
C PRO A 273 4.77 16.11 -6.72
N SER A 274 4.76 15.62 -7.97
CA SER A 274 5.69 16.08 -8.99
C SER A 274 5.50 17.57 -9.28
N SER A 275 6.51 18.20 -9.89
CA SER A 275 6.40 19.61 -10.27
C SER A 275 5.22 19.85 -11.24
N LEU A 276 4.94 18.89 -12.13
CA LEU A 276 3.81 18.95 -13.05
C LEU A 276 2.48 18.85 -12.32
N VAL A 277 2.32 17.86 -11.44
CA VAL A 277 1.10 17.69 -10.62
C VAL A 277 0.82 18.94 -9.80
N LYS A 278 1.83 19.50 -9.11
CA LYS A 278 1.69 20.76 -8.35
C LYS A 278 1.26 21.92 -9.23
N LYS A 279 1.90 22.07 -10.39
CA LYS A 279 1.68 23.19 -11.32
C LYS A 279 0.25 23.19 -11.87
N VAL A 280 -0.27 22.03 -12.25
CA VAL A 280 -1.63 21.90 -12.80
C VAL A 280 -2.67 21.87 -11.67
N GLY A 281 -2.43 21.11 -10.60
CA GLY A 281 -3.36 20.99 -9.47
C GLY A 281 -3.63 22.33 -8.78
N ARG A 282 -2.67 23.25 -8.78
CA ARG A 282 -2.79 24.58 -8.13
C ARG A 282 -3.06 25.72 -9.12
N ALA A 283 -3.25 25.44 -10.40
CA ALA A 283 -3.51 26.51 -11.35
C ALA A 283 -4.87 27.17 -11.11
N ASN A 284 -4.94 28.50 -11.18
CA ASN A 284 -6.18 29.25 -10.95
C ASN A 284 -7.04 29.30 -12.22
N PHE A 285 -7.70 28.19 -12.56
CA PHE A 285 -8.47 28.12 -13.81
C PHE A 285 -9.63 29.11 -13.88
N ASN A 286 -9.99 29.78 -12.78
CA ASN A 286 -11.02 30.84 -12.77
C ASN A 286 -10.61 32.10 -13.55
N GLU A 287 -9.33 32.24 -13.90
CA GLU A 287 -8.85 33.33 -14.76
C GLU A 287 -9.03 33.04 -16.25
N LEU A 288 -9.43 31.81 -16.61
CA LEU A 288 -9.78 31.51 -17.99
C LEU A 288 -11.07 32.26 -18.38
N PRO A 289 -11.23 32.68 -19.64
CA PRO A 289 -12.50 33.22 -20.10
C PRO A 289 -13.59 32.15 -20.03
N SER A 290 -14.82 32.54 -19.67
CA SER A 290 -16.00 31.67 -19.79
C SER A 290 -16.33 31.47 -21.26
N TRP A 291 -16.68 30.24 -21.63
CA TRP A 291 -16.97 29.86 -23.02
C TRP A 291 -18.25 29.05 -23.10
N ASP A 292 -19.37 29.74 -23.34
CA ASP A 292 -20.62 29.05 -23.64
C ASP A 292 -20.52 28.35 -24.99
N VAL A 293 -20.73 27.03 -25.00
CA VAL A 293 -20.70 26.20 -26.22
C VAL A 293 -21.68 26.66 -27.30
N ASP A 294 -22.74 27.39 -26.92
CA ASP A 294 -23.73 27.94 -27.85
C ASP A 294 -23.31 29.30 -28.44
N SER A 295 -22.36 30.01 -27.82
CA SER A 295 -21.93 31.35 -28.22
C SER A 295 -20.61 31.31 -28.99
N ALA A 296 -20.69 31.31 -30.32
CA ALA A 296 -19.51 31.26 -31.20
C ALA A 296 -18.61 32.51 -31.15
N SER A 297 -19.09 33.63 -30.59
CA SER A 297 -18.33 34.89 -30.53
C SER A 297 -17.33 34.99 -29.38
N ASP A 298 -17.38 34.08 -28.41
CA ASP A 298 -16.63 34.20 -27.14
C ASP A 298 -15.29 33.43 -27.14
N TRP A 299 -14.94 32.81 -28.27
CA TRP A 299 -13.78 31.94 -28.41
C TRP A 299 -12.51 32.80 -28.56
N LYS A 300 -11.83 33.00 -27.43
CA LYS A 300 -10.54 33.68 -27.36
C LYS A 300 -9.45 32.66 -27.10
N SER A 301 -8.38 32.71 -27.88
CA SER A 301 -7.22 31.86 -27.66
C SER A 301 -6.63 32.07 -26.26
N VAL A 302 -6.28 30.99 -25.59
CA VAL A 302 -5.62 31.00 -24.29
C VAL A 302 -4.23 30.43 -24.43
N ASN A 303 -3.22 31.21 -24.05
CA ASN A 303 -1.88 30.68 -23.93
C ASN A 303 -1.74 29.87 -22.64
N VAL A 304 -2.09 28.58 -22.72
CA VAL A 304 -2.03 27.62 -21.61
C VAL A 304 -0.63 27.54 -21.02
N SER A 305 0.42 27.68 -21.84
CA SER A 305 1.80 27.63 -21.34
C SER A 305 2.12 28.83 -20.45
N THR A 306 1.65 30.03 -20.80
CA THR A 306 1.76 31.24 -19.99
C THR A 306 0.94 31.11 -18.72
N PHE A 307 -0.29 30.61 -18.83
CA PHE A 307 -1.19 30.40 -17.72
C PHE A 307 -0.61 29.43 -16.67
N LEU A 308 -0.10 28.28 -17.11
CA LEU A 308 0.57 27.33 -16.22
C LEU A 308 1.91 27.90 -15.69
N ALA A 309 2.62 28.75 -16.44
CA ALA A 309 3.88 29.34 -15.96
C ALA A 309 3.66 30.33 -14.81
N ALA A 310 2.57 31.11 -14.84
CA ALA A 310 2.25 32.09 -13.80
C ALA A 310 2.06 31.49 -12.40
N THR A 311 1.66 30.21 -12.32
CA THR A 311 1.37 29.53 -11.05
C THR A 311 2.62 28.94 -10.38
N SER A 312 3.80 29.08 -10.98
CA SER A 312 5.06 28.55 -10.44
C SER A 312 5.75 29.46 -9.40
N HIS A 313 5.23 30.66 -9.16
CA HIS A 313 5.77 31.64 -8.22
C HIS A 313 5.07 31.67 -6.84
N VAL A 314 4.17 30.72 -6.57
CA VAL A 314 3.38 30.61 -5.34
C VAL A 314 3.69 29.28 -4.64
#